data_AF-A0A949NDC7-F1
#
_entry.id   AF-A0A949NDC7-F1
#
_cell.length_a   1.000
_cell.length_b   1.000
_cell.length_c   1.000
_cell.angle_alpha   90.00
_cell.angle_beta   90.00
_cell.angle_gamma   90.00
#
_symmetry.space_group_name_H-M   'P 1'
#
loop_
_entity.id
_entity.type
_entity.pdbx_description
1 polymer ?
#
loop_
_entity_poly.entity_id
_entity_poly.type
_entity_poly.pdbx_seq_one_letter_code
_entity_poly.pdbx_strand_id
1 'polypeptide(L)'
;MNQVYSKQAYNIYQASDGYIVHNTLKDFQSGHTHLNSFKSAKYLIDLALHRSIPYHLDRYRLISLSRITEDESYREKILELIQNKREKMSYINCRKCC
;
A
#
# COMPACT_ATOMS: atom_id res chain seq x y z
N MET A 1 -7.55 -18.40 6.81
CA MET A 1 -7.82 -16.94 6.77
C MET A 1 -9.24 -16.73 6.28
N ASN A 2 -10.04 -15.85 6.90
CA ASN A 2 -11.41 -15.61 6.47
C ASN A 2 -11.43 -14.60 5.33
N GLN A 3 -11.71 -15.03 4.10
CA GLN A 3 -11.76 -14.13 2.94
C GLN A 3 -13.04 -13.29 2.98
N VAL A 4 -12.89 -11.97 2.92
CA VAL A 4 -14.00 -10.99 3.03
C VAL A 4 -14.24 -10.23 1.72
N TYR A 5 -13.33 -10.32 0.76
CA TYR A 5 -13.46 -9.69 -0.54
C TYR A 5 -12.58 -10.37 -1.58
N SER A 6 -13.02 -10.37 -2.83
CA SER A 6 -12.22 -10.76 -3.98
C SER A 6 -12.55 -9.87 -5.18
N LYS A 7 -11.54 -9.55 -6.00
CA LYS A 7 -11.67 -8.84 -7.27
C LYS A 7 -10.52 -9.23 -8.18
N GLN A 8 -10.83 -9.87 -9.31
CA GLN A 8 -9.85 -10.39 -10.26
C GLN A 8 -8.78 -11.24 -9.54
N ALA A 9 -7.50 -10.87 -9.66
CA ALA A 9 -6.36 -11.53 -9.01
C ALA A 9 -6.11 -11.11 -7.55
N TYR A 10 -7.04 -10.41 -6.89
CA TYR A 10 -6.81 -9.87 -5.55
C TYR A 10 -7.84 -10.37 -4.56
N ASN A 11 -7.36 -10.81 -3.40
CA ASN A 11 -8.18 -11.19 -2.25
C ASN A 11 -7.89 -10.29 -1.05
N ILE A 12 -8.92 -10.05 -0.23
CA ILE A 12 -8.77 -9.47 1.10
C ILE A 12 -9.22 -10.49 2.14
N TYR A 13 -8.35 -10.73 3.11
CA TYR A 13 -8.63 -11.58 4.26
C TYR A 13 -8.76 -10.74 5.54
N GLN A 14 -9.68 -11.12 6.41
CA GLN A 14 -9.75 -10.57 7.77
C GLN A 14 -8.58 -11.13 8.60
N ALA A 15 -7.84 -10.23 9.24
CA ALA A 15 -6.84 -10.54 10.27
C ALA A 15 -7.31 -9.99 11.63
N SER A 16 -6.61 -10.35 12.71
CA SER A 16 -6.91 -9.88 14.07
C SER A 16 -6.96 -8.35 14.15
N ASP A 17 -5.99 -7.68 13.54
CA ASP A 17 -5.79 -6.22 13.67
C ASP A 17 -5.96 -5.47 12.33
N GLY A 18 -6.78 -6.02 11.43
CA GLY A 18 -7.11 -5.37 10.16
C GLY A 18 -7.31 -6.37 9.03
N TYR A 19 -6.66 -6.10 7.90
CA TYR A 19 -6.91 -6.76 6.63
C TYR A 19 -5.60 -7.11 5.94
N ILE A 20 -5.57 -8.27 5.29
CA ILE A 20 -4.47 -8.69 4.43
C ILE A 20 -4.94 -8.58 2.99
N VAL A 21 -4.26 -7.79 2.17
CA VAL A 21 -4.43 -7.80 0.71
C VAL A 21 -3.39 -8.72 0.12
N HIS A 22 -3.80 -9.61 -0.77
CA HIS A 22 -2.91 -10.53 -1.48
C HIS A 22 -3.24 -10.52 -2.96
N ASN A 23 -2.22 -10.36 -3.81
CA ASN A 23 -2.32 -10.66 -5.23
C ASN A 23 -2.04 -12.15 -5.45
N THR A 24 -3.05 -12.91 -5.87
CA THR A 24 -3.02 -14.35 -6.05
C THR A 24 -2.16 -14.81 -7.22
N LEU A 25 -1.72 -13.90 -8.10
CA LEU A 25 -0.72 -14.19 -9.14
C LEU A 25 0.71 -14.24 -8.57
N LYS A 26 0.89 -13.85 -7.31
CA LYS A 26 2.17 -13.83 -6.60
C LYS A 26 2.12 -14.77 -5.41
N ASP A 27 3.27 -15.33 -5.05
CA ASP A 27 3.40 -16.10 -3.82
C ASP A 27 2.96 -15.26 -2.62
N PHE A 28 2.26 -15.90 -1.68
CA PHE A 28 1.72 -15.20 -0.53
C PHE A 28 2.82 -14.41 0.19
N GLN A 29 3.99 -15.00 0.44
CA GLN A 29 5.08 -14.35 1.18
C GLN A 29 5.51 -12.99 0.61
N SER A 30 5.53 -12.83 -0.72
CA SER A 30 6.01 -11.61 -1.40
C SER A 30 4.89 -10.73 -1.95
N GLY A 31 3.71 -11.32 -2.18
CA GLY A 31 2.56 -10.70 -2.83
C GLY A 31 1.48 -10.16 -1.89
N HIS A 32 1.75 -10.06 -0.58
CA HIS A 32 0.77 -9.58 0.40
C HIS A 32 1.20 -8.33 1.17
N THR A 33 0.21 -7.65 1.73
CA THR A 33 0.42 -6.51 2.63
C THR A 33 -0.72 -6.41 3.66
N HIS A 34 -0.40 -5.83 4.82
CA HIS A 34 -1.35 -5.62 5.90
C HIS A 34 -1.87 -4.18 5.87
N LEU A 35 -3.15 -3.98 6.19
CA LEU A 35 -3.77 -2.66 6.24
C LEU A 35 -4.81 -2.62 7.36
N ASN A 36 -4.85 -1.51 8.10
CA ASN A 36 -5.74 -1.36 9.25
C ASN A 36 -7.20 -1.06 8.84
N SER A 37 -7.49 -0.87 7.54
CA SER A 37 -8.81 -0.49 7.05
C SER A 37 -9.17 -1.21 5.76
N PHE A 38 -10.39 -1.77 5.72
CA PHE A 38 -10.95 -2.42 4.54
C PHE A 38 -11.05 -1.46 3.34
N LYS A 39 -11.37 -0.18 3.61
CA LYS A 39 -11.46 0.84 2.57
C LYS A 39 -10.09 1.09 1.93
N SER A 40 -9.03 1.18 2.74
CA SER A 40 -7.66 1.30 2.22
C SER A 40 -7.25 0.06 1.42
N ALA A 41 -7.66 -1.13 1.88
CA ALA A 41 -7.40 -2.39 1.18
C ALA A 41 -8.02 -2.43 -0.22
N LYS A 42 -9.32 -2.12 -0.33
CA LYS A 42 -9.98 -2.02 -1.64
C LYS A 42 -9.35 -0.93 -2.51
N TYR A 43 -9.00 0.20 -1.93
CA TYR A 43 -8.40 1.31 -2.67
C TYR A 43 -7.04 0.93 -3.28
N LEU A 44 -6.16 0.23 -2.55
CA LEU A 44 -4.89 -0.24 -3.11
C LEU A 44 -5.10 -1.25 -4.24
N ILE A 45 -6.11 -2.12 -4.14
CA ILE A 45 -6.48 -3.03 -5.23
C ILE A 45 -6.91 -2.22 -6.46
N ASP A 46 -7.78 -1.22 -6.30
CA ASP A 46 -8.24 -0.40 -7.43
C ASP A 46 -7.06 0.34 -8.09
N LEU A 47 -6.13 0.88 -7.31
CA LEU A 47 -4.91 1.51 -7.86
C LEU A 47 -4.06 0.52 -8.66
N ALA A 48 -3.84 -0.70 -8.14
CA ALA A 48 -3.08 -1.74 -8.82
C ALA A 48 -3.75 -2.19 -10.13
N LEU A 49 -5.07 -2.34 -10.12
CA LEU A 49 -5.86 -2.72 -11.30
C LEU A 49 -5.88 -1.64 -12.38
N HIS A 50 -6.02 -0.39 -11.98
CA HIS A 50 -6.11 0.74 -12.90
C HIS A 50 -4.76 1.41 -13.19
N ARG A 51 -3.66 0.88 -12.64
CA ARG A 51 -2.29 1.43 -12.77
C ARG A 51 -2.23 2.94 -12.50
N SER A 52 -3.06 3.39 -11.56
CA SER A 52 -3.24 4.82 -11.26
C SER A 52 -2.14 5.29 -10.32
N ILE A 53 -1.44 6.38 -10.67
CA ILE A 53 -0.27 6.86 -9.91
C ILE A 53 -0.72 7.71 -8.71
N PRO A 54 -0.50 7.27 -7.45
CA PRO A 54 -1.12 7.89 -6.30
C PRO A 54 -0.15 8.80 -5.53
N TYR A 55 0.13 10.00 -6.07
CA TYR A 55 1.11 10.95 -5.52
C TYR A 55 0.87 11.34 -4.03
N HIS A 56 -0.39 11.31 -3.59
CA HIS A 56 -0.83 11.71 -2.26
C HIS A 56 -0.62 10.63 -1.18
N LEU A 57 -0.40 9.37 -1.55
CA LEU A 57 -0.23 8.30 -0.58
C LEU A 57 1.04 8.49 0.25
N ASP A 58 1.02 8.03 1.50
CA ASP A 58 2.23 7.96 2.32
C ASP A 58 3.15 6.81 1.87
N ARG A 59 4.37 6.81 2.42
CA ARG A 59 5.40 5.84 2.08
C ARG A 59 4.99 4.39 2.37
N TYR A 60 4.28 4.13 3.47
CA TYR A 60 3.84 2.78 3.82
C TYR A 60 2.86 2.25 2.78
N ARG A 61 1.85 3.03 2.42
CA ARG A 61 0.85 2.64 1.41
C ARG A 61 1.46 2.47 0.02
N LEU A 62 2.47 3.25 -0.36
CA LEU A 62 3.21 3.04 -1.60
C LEU A 62 4.01 1.73 -1.59
N ILE A 63 4.66 1.39 -0.48
CA ILE A 63 5.36 0.10 -0.33
C ILE A 63 4.37 -1.05 -0.39
N SER A 64 3.22 -0.92 0.26
CA SER A 64 2.12 -1.90 0.18
C SER A 64 1.66 -2.11 -1.27
N LEU A 65 1.49 -1.02 -2.02
CA LEU A 65 1.07 -1.07 -3.42
C LEU A 65 2.12 -1.75 -4.31
N SER A 66 3.41 -1.44 -4.14
CA SER A 66 4.49 -2.04 -4.94
C SER A 66 4.66 -3.55 -4.69
N ARG A 67 4.26 -4.06 -3.53
CA ARG A 67 4.25 -5.51 -3.23
C ARG A 67 3.15 -6.24 -3.97
N ILE A 68 1.95 -5.68 -4.01
CA ILE A 68 0.78 -6.36 -4.58
C ILE A 68 0.66 -6.17 -6.10
N THR A 69 1.31 -5.14 -6.68
CA THR A 69 1.37 -4.94 -8.13
C THR A 69 2.14 -6.07 -8.83
N GLU A 70 1.67 -6.45 -10.02
CA GLU A 70 2.35 -7.37 -10.94
C GLU A 70 3.08 -6.64 -12.09
N ASP A 71 2.48 -5.56 -12.63
CA ASP A 71 3.08 -4.77 -13.71
C ASP A 71 4.39 -4.08 -13.27
N GLU A 72 5.52 -4.50 -13.84
CA GLU A 72 6.84 -3.99 -13.43
C GLU A 72 7.01 -2.49 -13.77
N SER A 73 6.49 -2.04 -14.91
CA SER A 73 6.58 -0.62 -15.31
C SER A 73 5.82 0.31 -14.35
N TYR A 74 4.69 -0.17 -13.82
CA TYR A 74 3.91 0.54 -12.81
C TYR A 74 4.60 0.47 -11.45
N ARG A 75 5.19 -0.69 -11.11
CA ARG A 75 5.98 -0.88 -9.89
C ARG A 75 7.17 0.07 -9.83
N GLU A 76 7.93 0.22 -10.92
CA GLU A 76 9.05 1.15 -11.03
C GLU A 76 8.64 2.59 -10.70
N LYS A 77 7.52 3.06 -11.27
CA LYS A 77 6.99 4.41 -10.97
C LYS A 77 6.62 4.58 -9.50
N ILE A 78 6.06 3.54 -8.87
CA ILE A 78 5.76 3.58 -7.43
C ILE A 78 7.06 3.65 -6.61
N LEU A 79 8.10 2.91 -6.98
CA LEU A 79 9.39 2.94 -6.31
C LEU A 79 10.07 4.31 -6.45
N GLU A 80 9.97 4.95 -7.61
CA GLU A 80 10.42 6.32 -7.83
C GLU A 80 9.70 7.31 -6.89
N LEU A 81 8.38 7.20 -6.75
CA LEU A 81 7.61 8.02 -5.79
C LEU A 81 8.06 7.79 -4.33
N ILE A 82 8.41 6.56 -3.97
CA ILE A 82 8.93 6.24 -2.63
C ILE A 82 10.28 6.92 -2.41
N GLN A 83 11.18 6.90 -3.40
CA GLN A 83 12.49 7.54 -3.32
C GLN A 83 12.36 9.06 -3.22
N ASN A 84 11.44 9.66 -3.99
CA ASN A 84 11.23 11.10 -4.00
C ASN A 84 10.50 11.64 -2.75
N LYS A 85 9.90 10.77 -1.92
CA LYS A 85 9.32 11.19 -0.65
C LYS A 85 10.42 11.43 0.37
N ARG A 86 10.73 12.72 0.58
CA ARG A 86 11.58 13.19 1.68
C ARG A 86 11.06 12.66 3.01
N GLU A 87 11.97 12.24 3.88
CA GLU A 87 11.64 11.97 5.28
C GLU A 87 11.03 13.25 5.88
N LYS A 88 9.87 13.11 6.55
CA LYS A 88 9.29 14.21 7.29
C LYS A 88 10.27 14.58 8.40
N MET A 89 11.02 15.67 8.23
CA MET A 89 11.75 16.28 9.32
C MET A 89 10.75 16.58 10.44
N SER A 90 11.04 16.10 11.65
CA SER A 90 10.21 16.42 12.83
C SER A 90 10.24 17.94 13.02
N TYR A 91 9.09 18.59 12.83
CA TYR A 91 8.96 19.99 13.20
C TYR A 91 8.96 20.09 14.73
N ILE A 92 10.07 20.55 15.29
CA ILE A 92 10.18 20.84 16.72
C ILE A 92 9.76 22.29 16.92
N ASN A 93 8.53 22.52 17.41
CA ASN A 93 8.12 23.84 17.86
C ASN A 93 8.83 24.15 19.19
N CYS A 94 10.05 24.69 19.13
CA CYS A 94 10.76 25.13 20.32
C CYS A 94 10.20 26.48 20.77
N ARG A 95 9.12 26.45 21.57
CA ARG A 95 8.73 27.61 22.39
C ARG A 95 9.68 27.68 23.60
N LYS A 96 10.87 28.23 23.43
CA LYS A 96 11.72 28.63 24.57
C LYS A 96 12.24 30.05 24.41
N CYS A 97 11.59 30.92 25.21
CA CYS A 97 12.05 32.15 25.87
C CYS A 97 12.59 33.31 25.02
N CYS A 98 11.74 34.32 24.82
CA CYS A 98 12.06 35.70 25.19
C CYS A 98 10.97 36.17 26.16
#